data_AF-A0A1V5JDK1-F1
#
_entry.id   AF-A0A1V5JDK1-F1
#
_cell.length_a   1.000
_cell.length_b   1.000
_cell.length_c   1.000
_cell.angle_alpha   90.00
_cell.angle_beta   90.00
_cell.angle_gamma   90.00
#
_symmetry.space_group_name_H-M   'P 1'
#
loop_
_entity.id
_entity.type
_entity.pdbx_description
1 polymer ?
#
loop_
_entity_poly.entity_id
_entity_poly.type
_entity_poly.pdbx_seq_one_letter_code
_entity_poly.pdbx_strand_id
1 'polypeptide(L)'
;MNKRNKTLLIAGALILACAITIVATGADEFWQIVRENTKFINNVNYTAHVSYDGTTTFIGTTNVTGAANLSGATKLSGTNTINGATTVNGATTFNNGVTFANSTSFGLGAKLNGGVKLTDNGTTITQVNVGTFFIDTGTTGTTVTLTGCTANSTVIIAPAITPGSATWWYATPGTGSFIGKVDQNPGKRLKMYYIFIR
;
A
#
# COMPACT_ATOMS: atom_id res chain seq x y z
N MET A 1 -9.87 -43.01 -9.55
CA MET A 1 -9.53 -42.53 -10.91
C MET A 1 -8.35 -41.57 -10.75
N ASN A 2 -7.15 -41.94 -11.20
CA ASN A 2 -5.96 -41.09 -11.07
C ASN A 2 -6.15 -39.80 -11.87
N LYS A 3 -6.30 -38.65 -11.20
CA LYS A 3 -6.20 -37.33 -11.82
C LYS A 3 -4.79 -37.19 -12.38
N ARG A 4 -4.62 -37.42 -13.69
CA ARG A 4 -3.36 -37.10 -14.36
C ARG A 4 -3.34 -35.59 -14.58
N ASN A 5 -2.55 -34.88 -13.78
CA ASN A 5 -2.24 -33.47 -14.03
C ASN A 5 -1.73 -33.35 -15.46
N LYS A 6 -2.48 -32.66 -16.32
CA LYS A 6 -2.04 -32.35 -17.68
C LYS A 6 -1.09 -31.16 -17.56
N THR A 7 0.20 -31.39 -17.80
CA THR A 7 1.24 -30.37 -17.70
C THR A 7 1.79 -30.07 -19.09
N LEU A 8 1.76 -28.81 -19.49
CA LEU A 8 2.56 -28.31 -20.60
C LEU A 8 3.88 -27.79 -20.02
N LEU A 9 4.97 -28.52 -20.27
CA LEU A 9 6.33 -28.11 -19.90
C LEU A 9 6.99 -27.43 -21.10
N ILE A 10 7.46 -26.21 -20.90
CA ILE A 10 8.33 -25.51 -21.84
C ILE A 10 9.71 -25.45 -21.17
N ALA A 11 10.67 -26.18 -21.73
CA ALA A 11 12.08 -26.11 -21.38
C ALA A 11 12.81 -25.46 -22.57
N GLY A 12 13.61 -24.43 -22.31
CA GLY A 12 14.18 -23.54 -23.32
C GLY A 12 13.50 -22.17 -23.43
N ALA A 13 14.22 -21.23 -24.03
CA ALA A 13 13.68 -19.92 -24.36
C ALA A 13 12.56 -20.02 -25.42
N LEU A 14 11.39 -19.47 -25.10
CA LEU A 14 10.23 -19.46 -26.00
C LEU A 14 9.78 -18.03 -26.28
N ILE A 15 9.67 -17.69 -27.57
CA ILE A 15 9.04 -16.45 -28.04
C ILE A 15 7.76 -16.83 -28.78
N LEU A 16 6.62 -16.44 -28.22
CA LEU A 16 5.35 -16.49 -28.95
C LEU A 16 5.03 -15.10 -29.47
N ALA A 17 5.01 -14.97 -30.80
CA ALA A 17 4.69 -13.73 -31.51
C ALA A 17 3.24 -13.67 -32.01
N CYS A 18 2.47 -14.74 -31.84
CA CYS A 18 1.03 -14.77 -32.14
C CYS A 18 0.21 -14.83 -30.85
N ALA A 19 -1.07 -14.43 -30.93
CA ALA A 19 -1.99 -14.58 -29.82
C ALA A 19 -2.15 -16.07 -29.47
N ILE A 20 -2.09 -16.39 -28.18
CA ILE A 20 -2.29 -17.76 -27.69
C ILE A 20 -3.40 -17.78 -26.64
N THR A 21 -4.29 -18.76 -26.77
CA THR A 21 -5.31 -19.05 -25.75
C THR A 21 -5.05 -20.45 -25.24
N ILE A 22 -4.82 -20.57 -23.93
CA ILE A 22 -4.64 -21.86 -23.26
C ILE A 22 -5.91 -22.15 -22.47
N VAL A 23 -6.68 -23.11 -22.98
CA VAL A 23 -7.95 -23.54 -22.39
C VAL A 23 -7.75 -24.85 -21.65
N ALA A 24 -8.04 -24.86 -20.34
CA ALA A 24 -8.26 -26.11 -19.62
C ALA A 24 -9.77 -26.23 -19.34
N THR A 25 -10.40 -27.25 -19.90
CA THR A 25 -11.81 -27.55 -19.65
C THR A 25 -11.90 -28.58 -18.52
N GLY A 26 -12.41 -28.19 -17.35
CA GLY A 26 -12.67 -29.08 -16.21
C GLY A 26 -12.01 -28.62 -14.89
N ALA A 27 -12.49 -29.11 -13.76
CA ALA A 27 -11.95 -28.86 -12.40
C ALA A 27 -10.60 -29.55 -12.13
N ASP A 28 -9.91 -29.97 -13.19
CA ASP A 28 -8.59 -30.60 -13.11
C ASP A 28 -7.53 -29.52 -13.31
N GLU A 29 -6.61 -29.44 -12.34
CA GLU A 29 -5.54 -28.46 -12.30
C GLU A 29 -4.58 -28.67 -13.49
N PHE A 30 -4.86 -28.00 -14.60
CA PHE A 30 -3.87 -27.84 -15.65
C PHE A 30 -2.81 -26.87 -15.12
N TRP A 31 -1.63 -27.40 -14.83
CA TRP A 31 -0.46 -26.61 -14.43
C TRP A 31 0.40 -26.39 -15.67
N GLN A 32 0.40 -25.19 -16.22
CA GLN A 32 1.50 -24.79 -17.09
C GLN A 32 2.66 -24.37 -16.18
N ILE A 33 3.79 -25.08 -16.29
CA ILE A 33 5.03 -24.76 -15.57
C ILE A 33 6.04 -24.30 -16.61
N VAL A 34 6.37 -23.02 -16.56
CA VAL A 34 7.41 -22.42 -17.40
C VAL A 34 8.63 -22.18 -16.53
N ARG A 35 9.74 -22.90 -16.74
CA ARG A 35 10.92 -22.87 -15.86
C ARG A 35 12.08 -22.00 -16.36
N GLU A 36 11.91 -21.32 -17.49
CA GLU A 36 12.96 -20.58 -18.19
C GLU A 36 12.46 -19.26 -18.78
N ASN A 37 13.41 -18.46 -19.30
CA ASN A 37 13.15 -17.13 -19.85
C ASN A 37 12.10 -17.18 -20.96
N THR A 38 10.93 -16.58 -20.72
CA THR A 38 9.80 -16.64 -21.65
C THR A 38 9.27 -15.26 -21.96
N LYS A 39 9.01 -15.01 -23.25
CA LYS A 39 8.47 -13.73 -23.74
C LYS A 39 7.23 -13.96 -24.57
N PHE A 40 6.11 -13.44 -24.10
CA PHE A 40 4.86 -13.41 -24.85
C PHE A 40 4.69 -12.03 -25.50
N ILE A 41 4.49 -12.00 -26.80
CA ILE A 41 4.26 -10.80 -27.59
C ILE A 41 2.89 -10.95 -28.23
N ASN A 42 1.95 -10.06 -27.87
CA ASN A 42 0.50 -10.05 -28.14
C ASN A 42 -0.36 -10.65 -27.02
N ASN A 43 -1.64 -10.87 -27.32
CA ASN A 43 -2.64 -11.22 -26.32
C ASN A 43 -2.46 -12.65 -25.82
N VAL A 44 -2.53 -12.81 -24.50
CA VAL A 44 -2.44 -14.10 -23.82
C VAL A 44 -3.63 -14.27 -22.87
N ASN A 45 -4.39 -15.35 -23.04
CA ASN A 45 -5.52 -15.67 -22.18
C ASN A 45 -5.32 -17.04 -21.50
N TYR A 46 -5.34 -17.03 -20.17
CA TYR A 46 -5.26 -18.21 -19.32
C TYR A 46 -6.58 -18.41 -18.57
N THR A 47 -7.21 -19.56 -18.81
CA THR A 47 -8.46 -19.94 -18.12
C THR A 47 -8.23 -20.90 -16.94
N ALA A 48 -6.98 -21.28 -16.70
CA ALA A 48 -6.55 -22.30 -15.73
C ALA A 48 -5.43 -21.78 -14.81
N HIS A 49 -4.97 -22.63 -13.89
CA HIS A 49 -3.83 -22.32 -13.02
C HIS A 49 -2.54 -22.17 -13.83
N VAL A 50 -1.76 -21.13 -13.57
CA VAL A 50 -0.49 -20.88 -14.26
C VAL A 50 0.65 -20.65 -13.27
N SER A 51 1.81 -21.28 -13.52
CA SER A 51 3.01 -21.11 -12.70
C SER A 51 4.23 -20.80 -13.59
N TYR A 52 4.87 -19.67 -13.33
CA TYR A 52 6.13 -19.30 -13.97
C TYR A 52 7.22 -19.29 -12.92
N ASP A 53 8.33 -19.95 -13.24
CA ASP A 53 9.52 -20.06 -12.40
C ASP A 53 10.74 -19.68 -13.23
N GLY A 54 10.92 -18.37 -13.47
CA GLY A 54 11.94 -17.83 -14.37
C GLY A 54 11.64 -16.39 -14.82
N THR A 55 12.53 -15.79 -15.62
CA THR A 55 12.28 -14.42 -16.12
C THR A 55 11.16 -14.44 -17.14
N THR A 56 10.02 -13.83 -16.83
CA THR A 56 8.85 -13.83 -17.72
C THR A 56 8.48 -12.41 -18.11
N THR A 57 8.30 -12.17 -19.41
CA THR A 57 7.85 -10.88 -19.94
C THR A 57 6.55 -11.05 -20.73
N PHE A 58 5.52 -10.32 -20.34
CA PHE A 58 4.26 -10.20 -21.07
C PHE A 58 4.17 -8.82 -21.74
N ILE A 59 3.96 -8.80 -23.06
CA ILE A 59 3.78 -7.59 -23.86
C ILE A 59 2.46 -7.69 -24.61
N GLY A 60 1.45 -6.92 -24.17
CA GLY A 60 0.12 -6.92 -24.78
C GLY A 60 -0.99 -7.03 -23.73
N THR A 61 -2.14 -7.59 -24.13
CA THR A 61 -3.22 -7.87 -23.18
C THR A 61 -3.02 -9.24 -22.55
N THR A 62 -2.88 -9.31 -21.22
CA THR A 62 -2.84 -10.59 -20.49
C THR A 62 -4.07 -10.73 -19.62
N ASN A 63 -4.85 -11.80 -19.80
CA ASN A 63 -5.96 -12.13 -18.93
C ASN A 63 -5.73 -13.50 -18.27
N VAL A 64 -5.68 -13.52 -16.94
CA VAL A 64 -5.61 -14.76 -16.16
C VAL A 64 -6.86 -14.82 -15.28
N THR A 65 -7.68 -15.87 -15.44
CA THR A 65 -8.90 -16.06 -14.64
C THR A 65 -8.77 -17.15 -13.57
N GLY A 66 -7.66 -17.89 -13.59
CA GLY A 66 -7.30 -18.88 -12.56
C GLY A 66 -6.24 -18.34 -11.59
N ALA A 67 -5.82 -19.15 -10.61
CA ALA A 67 -4.72 -18.78 -9.72
C ALA A 67 -3.39 -18.70 -10.50
N ALA A 68 -2.55 -17.74 -10.10
CA ALA A 68 -1.29 -17.43 -10.77
C ALA A 68 -0.14 -17.39 -9.75
N ASN A 69 0.90 -18.18 -10.00
CA ASN A 69 2.15 -18.11 -9.26
C ASN A 69 3.25 -17.58 -10.17
N LEU A 70 3.79 -16.40 -9.83
CA LEU A 70 4.83 -15.73 -10.58
C LEU A 70 6.10 -15.67 -9.71
N SER A 71 7.01 -16.64 -9.90
CA SER A 71 8.33 -16.65 -9.26
C SER A 71 9.43 -16.20 -10.23
N GLY A 72 10.34 -15.36 -9.72
CA GLY A 72 11.42 -14.76 -10.51
C GLY A 72 11.06 -13.37 -11.06
N ALA A 73 11.93 -12.82 -11.91
CA ALA A 73 11.76 -11.49 -12.46
C ALA A 73 10.59 -11.46 -13.47
N THR A 74 9.47 -10.86 -13.07
CA THR A 74 8.28 -10.75 -13.93
C THR A 74 8.07 -9.32 -14.40
N LYS A 75 7.91 -9.14 -15.72
CA LYS A 75 7.56 -7.86 -16.34
C LYS A 75 6.20 -7.94 -17.04
N LEU A 76 5.23 -7.19 -16.52
CA LEU A 76 3.91 -7.02 -17.14
C LEU A 76 3.87 -5.67 -17.85
N SER A 77 3.54 -5.67 -19.15
CA SER A 77 3.38 -4.45 -19.95
C SER A 77 2.12 -4.51 -20.81
N GLY A 78 1.41 -3.39 -20.91
CA GLY A 78 0.06 -3.33 -21.48
C GLY A 78 -1.03 -3.50 -20.41
N THR A 79 -2.25 -3.81 -20.85
CA THR A 79 -3.40 -4.07 -19.96
C THR A 79 -3.33 -5.50 -19.43
N ASN A 80 -3.23 -5.66 -18.11
CA ASN A 80 -3.15 -6.97 -17.46
C ASN A 80 -4.29 -7.11 -16.45
N THR A 81 -5.09 -8.16 -16.60
CA THR A 81 -6.16 -8.53 -15.67
C THR A 81 -5.83 -9.89 -15.06
N ILE A 82 -5.59 -9.93 -13.75
CA ILE A 82 -5.34 -11.18 -13.02
C ILE A 82 -6.44 -11.32 -11.97
N ASN A 83 -7.35 -12.28 -12.19
CA ASN A 83 -8.46 -12.58 -11.30
C ASN A 83 -8.19 -13.89 -10.58
N GLY A 84 -8.11 -13.85 -9.24
CA GLY A 84 -7.81 -15.02 -8.40
C GLY A 84 -6.67 -14.77 -7.42
N ALA A 85 -6.34 -15.78 -6.61
CA ALA A 85 -5.20 -15.71 -5.71
C ALA A 85 -3.89 -15.61 -6.52
N THR A 86 -3.11 -14.56 -6.26
CA THR A 86 -1.84 -14.30 -6.95
C THR A 86 -0.72 -14.14 -5.94
N THR A 87 0.36 -14.90 -6.12
CA THR A 87 1.60 -14.74 -5.34
C THR A 87 2.71 -14.27 -6.27
N VAL A 88 3.35 -13.15 -5.94
CA VAL A 88 4.52 -12.62 -6.67
C VAL A 88 5.72 -12.62 -5.75
N ASN A 89 6.70 -13.47 -6.04
CA ASN A 89 7.92 -13.60 -5.24
C ASN A 89 9.12 -13.00 -5.99
N GLY A 90 9.65 -11.88 -5.47
CA GLY A 90 10.82 -11.19 -6.01
C GLY A 90 10.60 -9.69 -6.22
N ALA A 91 11.60 -9.01 -6.79
CA ALA A 91 11.52 -7.59 -7.11
C ALA A 91 10.45 -7.35 -8.18
N THR A 92 9.43 -6.55 -7.84
CA THR A 92 8.32 -6.21 -8.74
C THR A 92 8.20 -4.70 -8.85
N THR A 93 8.07 -4.20 -10.07
CA THR A 93 7.89 -2.77 -10.34
C THR A 93 6.59 -2.55 -11.10
N PHE A 94 5.72 -1.71 -10.55
CA PHE A 94 4.53 -1.21 -11.25
C PHE A 94 4.78 0.24 -11.69
N ASN A 95 4.90 0.47 -13.00
CA ASN A 95 5.27 1.78 -13.54
C ASN A 95 4.08 2.75 -13.72
N ASN A 96 2.85 2.27 -13.52
CA ASN A 96 1.61 3.04 -13.63
C ASN A 96 0.78 2.91 -12.34
N GLY A 97 -0.37 3.59 -12.27
CA GLY A 97 -1.28 3.48 -11.13
C GLY A 97 -1.75 2.04 -10.90
N VAL A 98 -1.63 1.56 -9.65
CA VAL A 98 -2.13 0.26 -9.20
C VAL A 98 -3.24 0.47 -8.19
N THR A 99 -4.33 -0.29 -8.33
CA THR A 99 -5.40 -0.35 -7.34
C THR A 99 -5.32 -1.69 -6.63
N PHE A 100 -5.16 -1.67 -5.31
CA PHE A 100 -5.31 -2.83 -4.45
C PHE A 100 -6.66 -2.73 -3.74
N ALA A 101 -7.46 -3.80 -3.74
CA ALA A 101 -8.77 -3.85 -3.09
C ALA A 101 -8.73 -4.74 -1.85
N ASN A 102 -9.64 -4.50 -0.89
CA ASN A 102 -9.75 -5.23 0.38
C ASN A 102 -8.49 -5.09 1.26
N SER A 103 -8.19 -6.13 2.05
CA SER A 103 -7.05 -6.17 2.97
C SER A 103 -5.73 -6.23 2.21
N THR A 104 -4.99 -5.12 2.22
CA THR A 104 -3.65 -5.01 1.62
C THR A 104 -2.62 -4.72 2.70
N SER A 105 -1.57 -5.53 2.80
CA SER A 105 -0.45 -5.32 3.71
C SER A 105 0.82 -4.97 2.93
N PHE A 106 1.42 -3.81 3.23
CA PHE A 106 2.76 -3.45 2.73
C PHE A 106 3.81 -3.85 3.76
N GLY A 107 4.87 -4.55 3.32
CA GLY A 107 5.97 -4.98 4.19
C GLY A 107 6.94 -3.84 4.56
N LEU A 108 7.97 -4.19 5.35
CA LEU A 108 9.02 -3.26 5.74
C LEU A 108 9.74 -2.68 4.51
N GLY A 109 10.01 -1.37 4.52
CA GLY A 109 10.71 -0.67 3.43
C GLY A 109 9.82 -0.18 2.29
N ALA A 110 8.50 -0.38 2.35
CA ALA A 110 7.57 0.22 1.40
C ALA A 110 7.65 1.76 1.44
N LYS A 111 7.93 2.38 0.30
CA LYS A 111 7.94 3.84 0.13
C LYS A 111 6.70 4.26 -0.66
N LEU A 112 5.79 4.97 -0.01
CA LEU A 112 4.61 5.56 -0.64
C LEU A 112 4.90 7.04 -0.93
N ASN A 113 5.30 7.33 -2.17
CA ASN A 113 5.54 8.70 -2.61
C ASN A 113 4.21 9.32 -3.08
N GLY A 114 3.90 10.54 -2.63
CA GLY A 114 2.69 11.25 -3.05
C GLY A 114 1.55 11.29 -2.01
N GLY A 115 1.81 10.90 -0.76
CA GLY A 115 0.84 10.95 0.34
C GLY A 115 -0.05 9.70 0.39
N VAL A 116 -0.42 9.30 1.60
CA VAL A 116 -1.27 8.13 1.83
C VAL A 116 -2.70 8.60 2.04
N LYS A 117 -3.61 8.21 1.14
CA LYS A 117 -5.05 8.46 1.29
C LYS A 117 -5.73 7.20 1.83
N LEU A 118 -6.03 7.17 3.13
CA LEU A 118 -6.81 6.11 3.77
C LEU A 118 -8.29 6.42 3.58
N THR A 119 -9.07 5.49 3.01
CA THR A 119 -10.47 5.75 2.62
C THR A 119 -11.53 4.89 3.31
N ASP A 120 -11.20 3.88 4.15
CA ASP A 120 -12.21 3.34 5.08
C ASP A 120 -11.69 2.46 6.25
N ASN A 121 -12.57 2.25 7.23
CA ASN A 121 -12.33 1.90 8.64
C ASN A 121 -11.85 0.44 8.91
N GLY A 122 -10.55 0.29 9.17
CA GLY A 122 -9.99 -0.74 10.07
C GLY A 122 -9.28 -0.11 11.27
N THR A 123 -8.71 1.07 11.06
CA THR A 123 -8.88 2.28 11.89
C THR A 123 -8.66 3.46 10.93
N THR A 124 -9.74 4.18 10.60
CA THR A 124 -9.64 5.39 9.76
C THR A 124 -8.88 6.46 10.53
N ILE A 125 -7.74 6.93 10.02
CA ILE A 125 -7.09 8.14 10.56
C ILE A 125 -7.71 9.34 9.85
N THR A 126 -8.73 9.94 10.44
CA THR A 126 -9.39 11.17 9.95
C THR A 126 -8.60 12.35 10.48
N GLN A 127 -7.93 13.13 9.63
CA GLN A 127 -7.45 14.43 10.06
C GLN A 127 -8.66 15.34 10.28
N VAL A 128 -9.02 15.58 11.54
CA VAL A 128 -10.20 16.33 11.92
C VAL A 128 -9.92 17.84 12.02
N ASN A 129 -8.70 18.26 12.35
CA ASN A 129 -8.32 19.68 12.38
C ASN A 129 -6.79 19.89 12.29
N VAL A 130 -6.33 21.01 11.77
CA VAL A 130 -4.94 21.46 11.86
C VAL A 130 -4.90 22.95 12.11
N GLY A 131 -3.88 23.41 12.82
CA GLY A 131 -3.69 24.83 13.00
C GLY A 131 -2.48 25.14 13.83
N THR A 132 -2.50 26.35 14.37
CA THR A 132 -1.45 26.80 15.26
C THR A 132 -2.03 27.42 16.50
N PHE A 133 -1.30 27.31 17.60
CA PHE A 133 -1.58 28.06 18.81
C PHE A 133 -0.27 28.60 19.39
N PHE A 134 -0.38 29.49 20.36
CA PHE A 134 0.78 30.03 21.06
C PHE A 134 0.76 29.57 22.50
N ILE A 135 1.94 29.36 23.06
CA ILE A 135 2.16 29.21 24.50
C ILE A 135 2.97 30.43 24.92
N ASP A 136 2.33 31.29 25.72
CA ASP A 136 2.90 32.56 26.12
C ASP A 136 3.95 32.38 27.22
N THR A 137 4.90 33.31 27.27
CA THR A 137 5.91 33.37 28.33
C THR A 137 5.27 33.43 29.70
N GLY A 138 5.80 32.67 30.65
CA GLY A 138 5.27 32.61 32.02
C GLY A 138 4.16 31.58 32.20
N THR A 139 3.73 30.90 31.14
CA THR A 139 2.73 29.82 31.20
C THR A 139 3.34 28.50 30.73
N THR A 140 2.75 27.39 31.19
CA THR A 140 3.11 26.02 30.76
C THR A 140 2.03 25.38 29.91
N GLY A 141 0.98 26.12 29.54
CA GLY A 141 -0.07 25.59 28.70
C GLY A 141 -1.07 26.63 28.21
N THR A 142 -1.78 26.26 27.15
CA THR A 142 -2.81 27.09 26.54
C THR A 142 -3.93 26.20 26.03
N THR A 143 -5.17 26.60 26.31
CA THR A 143 -6.37 25.89 25.84
C THR A 143 -6.70 26.34 24.43
N VAL A 144 -6.90 25.38 23.54
CA VAL A 144 -7.36 25.59 22.18
C VAL A 144 -8.72 24.94 22.04
N THR A 145 -9.76 25.74 21.83
CA THR A 145 -11.12 25.25 21.63
C THR A 145 -11.28 24.76 20.19
N LEU A 146 -11.71 23.50 20.03
CA LEU A 146 -11.93 22.85 18.74
C LEU A 146 -13.27 22.11 18.72
N THR A 147 -14.14 22.46 17.78
CA THR A 147 -15.35 21.69 17.50
C THR A 147 -14.99 20.25 17.12
N GLY A 148 -15.59 19.25 17.78
CA GLY A 148 -15.39 17.82 17.47
C GLY A 148 -14.22 17.13 18.21
N CYS A 149 -13.47 17.85 19.04
CA CYS A 149 -12.50 17.22 19.95
C CYS A 149 -13.23 16.38 21.01
N THR A 150 -12.79 15.14 21.20
CA THR A 150 -13.30 14.25 22.26
C THR A 150 -12.11 13.71 23.05
N ALA A 151 -12.34 13.18 24.25
CA ALA A 151 -11.28 12.56 25.04
C ALA A 151 -10.57 11.38 24.33
N ASN A 152 -11.24 10.75 23.36
CA ASN A 152 -10.68 9.62 22.59
C ASN A 152 -9.90 10.05 21.34
N SER A 153 -9.75 11.35 21.12
CA SER A 153 -9.12 11.86 19.90
C SER A 153 -7.62 12.03 20.06
N THR A 154 -6.85 11.95 18.97
CA THR A 154 -5.39 12.14 19.02
C THR A 154 -5.05 13.54 18.53
N VAL A 155 -4.29 14.29 19.33
CA VAL A 155 -3.77 15.60 18.93
C VAL A 155 -2.24 15.50 18.91
N ILE A 156 -1.67 15.61 17.73
CA ILE A 156 -0.23 15.76 17.53
C ILE A 156 0.08 17.24 17.59
N ILE A 157 1.08 17.64 18.36
CA ILE A 157 1.57 19.02 18.36
C ILE A 157 3.08 19.05 18.16
N ALA A 158 3.58 20.12 17.57
CA ALA A 158 5.01 20.32 17.35
C ALA A 158 5.36 21.82 17.42
N PRO A 159 6.50 22.21 18.00
CA PRO A 159 6.91 23.60 18.01
C PRO A 159 7.35 24.05 16.60
N ALA A 160 7.05 25.30 16.26
CA ALA A 160 7.42 25.88 14.97
C ALA A 160 8.88 26.33 14.89
N ILE A 161 9.53 26.45 16.04
CA ILE A 161 10.91 26.92 16.21
C ILE A 161 11.55 26.14 17.35
N THR A 162 12.87 26.28 17.52
CA THR A 162 13.58 25.74 18.68
C THR A 162 12.99 26.34 19.95
N PRO A 163 12.53 25.51 20.90
CA PRO A 163 11.56 25.99 21.87
C PRO A 163 12.18 26.43 23.21
N GLY A 164 13.45 26.85 23.17
CA GLY A 164 14.16 27.41 24.32
C GLY A 164 14.34 26.40 25.45
N SER A 165 13.87 26.75 26.64
CA SER A 165 13.99 25.97 27.89
C SER A 165 12.98 24.84 28.02
N ALA A 166 11.89 24.88 27.26
CA ALA A 166 10.93 23.79 27.27
C ALA A 166 11.51 22.60 26.47
N THR A 167 11.33 21.40 27.00
CA THR A 167 11.98 20.20 26.47
C THR A 167 10.97 19.17 25.94
N TRP A 168 9.70 19.26 26.35
CA TRP A 168 8.64 18.44 25.82
C TRP A 168 7.30 19.17 25.74
N TRP A 169 6.47 18.71 24.80
CA TRP A 169 5.16 19.26 24.47
C TRP A 169 4.17 18.11 24.37
N TYR A 170 2.96 18.32 24.86
CA TYR A 170 1.88 17.38 24.66
C TYR A 170 0.55 18.10 24.58
N ALA A 171 -0.43 17.49 23.93
CA ALA A 171 -1.80 17.96 23.92
C ALA A 171 -2.67 17.01 24.72
N THR A 172 -3.45 17.55 25.65
CA THR A 172 -4.49 16.79 26.34
C THR A 172 -5.82 17.06 25.65
N PRO A 173 -6.37 16.11 24.89
CA PRO A 173 -7.69 16.27 24.28
C PRO A 173 -8.77 16.27 25.36
N GLY A 174 -9.75 17.14 25.20
CA GLY A 174 -10.96 17.23 26.00
C GLY A 174 -12.18 17.37 25.11
N THR A 175 -13.37 17.36 25.72
CA THR A 175 -14.62 17.57 24.97
C THR A 175 -14.66 19.00 24.45
N GLY A 176 -14.55 19.18 23.14
CA GLY A 176 -14.60 20.49 22.47
C GLY A 176 -13.32 21.33 22.58
N SER A 177 -12.23 20.81 23.13
CA SER A 177 -10.94 21.53 23.20
C SER A 177 -9.78 20.57 23.35
N PHE A 178 -8.56 21.06 23.15
CA PHE A 178 -7.37 20.42 23.69
C PHE A 178 -6.53 21.45 24.42
N ILE A 179 -5.76 21.01 25.42
CA ILE A 179 -4.80 21.88 26.09
C ILE A 179 -3.42 21.50 25.57
N GLY A 180 -2.81 22.40 24.80
CA GLY A 180 -1.41 22.26 24.43
C GLY A 180 -0.54 22.72 25.58
N LYS A 181 0.37 21.85 26.03
CA LYS A 181 1.21 22.06 27.20
C LYS A 181 2.67 21.90 26.87
N VAL A 182 3.48 22.54 27.71
CA VAL A 182 4.92 22.41 27.80
C VAL A 182 5.31 22.14 29.23
N ASP A 183 6.48 21.60 29.43
CA ASP A 183 6.99 21.19 30.73
C ASP A 183 7.55 22.33 31.57
N GLN A 184 8.07 23.33 30.89
CA GLN A 184 8.67 24.50 31.50
C GLN A 184 8.20 25.74 30.77
N ASN A 185 8.29 26.88 31.46
CA ASN A 185 8.11 28.16 30.79
C ASN A 185 9.08 28.22 29.60
N PRO A 186 8.60 28.44 28.36
CA PRO A 186 9.45 28.44 27.18
C PRO A 186 10.41 29.63 27.13
N GLY A 187 10.28 30.60 28.05
CA GLY A 187 11.14 31.79 28.15
C GLY A 187 10.92 32.80 27.02
N LYS A 188 10.30 32.37 25.92
CA LYS A 188 9.81 33.16 24.80
C LYS A 188 8.44 32.63 24.38
N ARG A 189 7.62 33.49 23.75
CA ARG A 189 6.34 33.08 23.21
C ARG A 189 6.56 32.01 22.13
N LEU A 190 6.01 30.82 22.33
CA LEU A 190 6.25 29.67 21.47
C LEU A 190 5.05 29.42 20.56
N LYS A 191 5.29 29.42 19.25
CA LYS A 191 4.27 29.00 18.27
C LYS A 191 4.31 27.47 18.13
N MET A 192 3.16 26.84 18.22
CA MET A 192 2.96 25.40 18.08
C MET A 192 2.08 25.12 16.88
N TYR A 193 2.45 24.12 16.07
CA TYR A 193 1.58 23.46 15.09
C TYR A 193 0.81 22.34 15.77
N TYR A 194 -0.40 22.06 15.31
CA TYR A 194 -1.13 20.86 15.70
C TYR A 194 -1.78 20.17 14.50
N ILE A 195 -1.88 18.85 14.61
CA ILE A 195 -2.69 17.98 13.77
C ILE A 195 -3.59 17.17 14.69
N PHE A 196 -4.89 17.32 14.48
CA PHE A 196 -5.92 16.58 15.18
C PHE A 196 -6.39 15.44 14.29
N ILE A 197 -6.28 14.21 14.78
CA ILE A 197 -6.66 13.00 14.06
C ILE A 197 -7.64 12.15 14.89
N ARG A 198 -8.58 11.47 14.21
CA ARG A 198 -9.57 10.56 14.81
C ARG A 198 -9.76 9.31 13.98
#